data_AF-A0A9P7Y2S0-F1
#
_entry.id   AF-A0A9P7Y2S0-F1
#
_cell.length_a   1.000
_cell.length_b   1.000
_cell.length_c   1.000
_cell.angle_alpha   90.00
_cell.angle_beta   90.00
_cell.angle_gamma   90.00
#
_symmetry.space_group_name_H-M   'P 1'
#
loop_
_entity.id
_entity.type
_entity.pdbx_description
1 polymer ?
#
loop_
_entity_poly.entity_id
_entity_poly.type
_entity_poly.pdbx_seq_one_letter_code
_entity_poly.pdbx_strand_id
1 'polypeptide(L)'
;MLLYKTNIPFEIYERTPEDKTLGAVMYFNATVANQFKQRGIDDGFVPLIKFISVINVCNEQRESENKIDFDGHDEAFGANGYIITRPKLYDLLLRRVSRERIHLGTKILSI
;
A
#
# COMPACT_ATOMS: atom_id res chain seq x y z
N MET A 1 0.30 -1.43 -13.14
CA MET A 1 -0.54 -0.29 -13.59
C MET A 1 0.24 0.77 -14.35
N LEU A 2 1.41 1.23 -13.89
CA LEU A 2 2.20 2.24 -14.61
C LEU A 2 2.70 1.75 -15.98
N LEU A 3 3.33 0.58 -16.04
CA LEU A 3 3.79 -0.02 -17.30
C LEU A 3 2.63 -0.28 -18.28
N TYR A 4 1.46 -0.68 -17.76
CA TYR A 4 0.22 -0.76 -18.55
C TYR A 4 -0.16 0.60 -19.15
N LYS A 5 -0.19 1.66 -18.34
CA LYS A 5 -0.54 3.02 -18.80
C LYS A 5 0.46 3.57 -19.82
N THR A 6 1.71 3.15 -19.78
CA THR A 6 2.77 3.58 -20.72
C THR A 6 2.95 2.63 -21.90
N ASN A 7 2.08 1.62 -22.07
CA ASN A 7 2.16 0.62 -23.13
C ASN A 7 3.53 -0.10 -23.22
N ILE A 8 4.19 -0.29 -22.07
CA ILE A 8 5.44 -1.06 -21.98
C ILE A 8 5.04 -2.52 -21.74
N PRO A 9 5.45 -3.48 -22.60
CA PRO A 9 5.19 -4.90 -22.38
C PRO A 9 5.87 -5.39 -21.10
N PHE A 10 5.13 -6.16 -20.28
CA PHE A 10 5.68 -6.77 -19.08
C PHE A 10 4.91 -8.03 -18.70
N GLU A 11 5.58 -8.89 -17.94
CA GLU A 11 5.01 -10.09 -17.30
C GLU A 11 5.34 -10.03 -15.81
N ILE A 12 4.44 -10.55 -14.97
CA ILE A 12 4.65 -10.64 -13.51
C ILE A 12 4.89 -12.11 -13.16
N TYR A 13 6.05 -12.40 -12.59
CA TYR A 13 6.39 -13.72 -12.07
C TYR A 13 6.39 -13.68 -10.54
N GLU A 14 5.60 -14.54 -9.91
CA GLU A 14 5.52 -14.70 -8.46
C GLU A 14 5.89 -16.15 -8.11
N ARG A 15 6.79 -16.30 -7.13
CA ARG A 15 7.31 -17.62 -6.73
C ARG A 15 6.26 -18.46 -6.02
N THR A 16 5.38 -17.82 -5.27
CA THR A 16 4.38 -18.51 -4.45
C THR A 16 3.20 -18.95 -5.34
N PRO A 17 2.71 -20.20 -5.22
CA PRO A 17 1.59 -20.67 -6.05
C PRO A 17 0.25 -20.02 -5.67
N GLU A 18 0.15 -19.47 -4.46
CA GLU A 18 -1.04 -18.83 -3.92
C GLU A 18 -0.64 -17.64 -3.04
N ASP A 19 -1.56 -16.68 -2.85
CA ASP A 19 -1.31 -15.59 -1.91
C ASP A 19 -1.34 -16.12 -0.47
N LYS A 20 -0.32 -15.78 0.31
CA LYS A 20 -0.31 -16.01 1.75
C LYS A 20 -0.74 -14.74 2.45
N THR A 21 -1.97 -14.78 2.96
CA THR A 21 -2.60 -13.70 3.70
C THR A 21 -1.94 -13.54 5.08
N LEU A 22 -0.75 -12.94 5.12
CA LEU A 22 -0.09 -12.58 6.38
C LEU A 22 -0.75 -11.33 6.96
N GLY A 23 -1.11 -11.38 8.24
CA GLY A 23 -1.86 -10.35 8.97
C GLY A 23 -1.07 -9.07 9.28
N ALA A 24 -0.43 -8.48 8.29
CA ALA A 24 0.29 -7.22 8.41
C ALA A 24 -0.57 -6.01 8.02
N VAL A 25 -0.32 -4.90 8.71
CA VAL A 25 -0.84 -3.56 8.37
C VAL A 25 0.32 -2.71 7.87
N MET A 26 0.07 -1.92 6.84
CA MET A 26 1.05 -0.99 6.29
C MET A 26 0.60 0.44 6.54
N TYR A 27 1.53 1.28 6.97
CA TYR A 27 1.32 2.72 7.08
C TYR A 27 1.59 3.40 5.73
N PHE A 28 0.60 4.15 5.26
CA PHE A 28 0.65 5.01 4.09
C PHE A 28 0.74 6.45 4.58
N ASN A 29 1.94 7.01 4.56
CA ASN A 29 2.14 8.42 4.87
C ASN A 29 1.57 9.33 3.76
N ALA A 30 1.59 10.63 4.03
CA ALA A 30 1.15 11.68 3.10
C ALA A 30 1.74 11.51 1.69
N THR A 31 3.05 11.22 1.60
CA THR A 31 3.73 11.05 0.32
C THR A 31 3.17 9.89 -0.48
N VAL A 32 3.01 8.70 0.11
CA VAL A 32 2.49 7.53 -0.60
C VAL A 32 1.00 7.72 -0.95
N ALA A 33 0.22 8.31 -0.05
CA ALA A 33 -1.19 8.63 -0.30
C ALA A 33 -1.36 9.55 -1.51
N ASN A 34 -0.55 10.61 -1.61
CA ASN A 34 -0.55 11.50 -2.76
C ASN A 34 -0.15 10.79 -4.06
N GLN A 35 0.81 9.87 -4.02
CA GLN A 35 1.20 9.09 -5.19
C GLN A 35 0.05 8.20 -5.69
N PHE A 36 -0.79 7.69 -4.79
CA PHE A 36 -1.98 6.91 -5.17
C PHE A 36 -3.05 7.80 -5.81
N LYS A 37 -3.29 8.99 -5.22
CA LYS A 37 -4.19 10.01 -5.77
C LYS A 37 -3.78 10.46 -7.18
N GLN A 38 -2.52 10.85 -7.37
CA GLN A 38 -1.99 11.28 -8.68
C GLN A 38 -2.13 10.20 -9.77
N ARG A 39 -2.19 8.92 -9.38
CA ARG A 39 -2.28 7.80 -10.32
C ARG A 39 -3.71 7.36 -10.60
N GLY A 40 -4.73 7.98 -9.98
CA GLY A 40 -6.14 7.58 -10.09
C GLY A 40 -6.42 6.22 -9.44
N ILE A 41 -5.79 5.96 -8.29
CA ILE A 41 -6.02 4.75 -7.49
C ILE A 41 -6.94 5.06 -6.29
N ASP A 42 -7.18 6.34 -6.02
CA ASP A 42 -7.95 6.87 -4.89
C ASP A 42 -9.36 6.28 -4.75
N ASP A 43 -10.15 6.22 -5.82
CA ASP A 43 -11.55 5.75 -5.75
C ASP A 43 -11.71 4.33 -5.16
N GLY A 44 -10.74 3.45 -5.42
CA GLY A 44 -10.71 2.09 -4.87
C GLY A 44 -9.94 1.97 -3.54
N PHE A 45 -9.18 3.01 -3.18
CA PHE A 45 -8.25 3.02 -2.05
C PHE A 45 -8.88 3.63 -0.79
N VAL A 46 -9.57 4.76 -0.91
CA VAL A 46 -10.23 5.48 0.20
C VAL A 46 -11.16 4.60 1.05
N PRO A 47 -12.00 3.70 0.48
CA PRO A 47 -12.86 2.84 1.32
C PRO A 47 -12.10 1.71 2.04
N LEU A 48 -10.84 1.44 1.69
CA LEU A 48 -10.05 0.33 2.25
C LEU A 48 -9.14 0.75 3.40
N ILE A 49 -8.85 2.04 3.50
CA ILE A 49 -7.91 2.62 4.47
C ILE A 49 -8.59 3.04 5.77
N LYS A 50 -7.80 3.17 6.84
CA LYS A 50 -8.20 3.87 8.07
C LYS A 50 -7.25 5.03 8.34
N PHE A 51 -7.80 6.17 8.71
CA PHE A 51 -7.02 7.34 9.12
C PHE A 51 -6.26 7.07 10.44
N ILE A 52 -5.05 7.61 10.52
CA ILE A 52 -4.26 7.68 11.76
C ILE A 52 -4.06 9.15 12.10
N SER A 53 -4.57 9.57 13.25
CA SER A 53 -4.35 10.92 13.78
C SER A 53 -3.05 11.04 14.56
N VAL A 54 -2.67 10.01 15.32
CA VAL A 54 -1.52 10.06 16.24
C VAL A 54 -0.82 8.70 16.31
N ILE A 55 0.51 8.72 16.36
CA ILE A 55 1.32 7.59 16.84
C ILE A 55 1.85 7.93 18.23
N ASN A 56 1.52 7.09 19.21
CA ASN A 56 2.11 7.18 20.55
C ASN A 56 3.42 6.40 20.57
N VAL A 57 4.49 7.07 20.98
CA VAL A 57 5.80 6.44 21.22
C VAL A 57 5.86 6.13 22.71
N CYS A 58 5.91 4.84 23.04
CA CYS A 58 5.90 4.36 24.41
C CYS A 58 7.20 3.66 24.78
N ASN A 59 7.60 3.76 26.04
CA ASN A 59 8.73 3.03 26.62
C ASN A 59 8.37 1.57 26.94
N GLU A 60 9.34 0.81 27.44
CA GLU A 60 9.18 -0.60 27.83
C GLU A 60 8.15 -0.81 28.97
N GLN A 61 7.93 0.24 29.78
CA GLN A 61 6.94 0.28 30.86
C GLN A 61 5.53 0.63 30.34
N ARG A 62 5.36 0.78 29.01
CA ARG A 62 4.12 1.16 28.32
C ARG A 62 3.64 2.59 28.65
N GLU A 63 4.54 3.45 29.08
CA GLU A 63 4.26 4.86 29.33
C GLU A 63 4.55 5.65 28.06
N SER A 64 3.73 6.66 27.77
CA SER A 64 3.93 7.53 26.61
C SER A 64 5.12 8.46 26.87
N GLU A 65 6.16 8.36 26.05
CA GLU A 65 7.30 9.29 26.08
C GLU A 65 7.07 10.47 25.14
N ASN A 66 6.48 10.20 23.98
CA ASN A 66 6.21 11.22 22.98
C ASN A 66 5.02 10.84 22.09
N LYS A 67 4.55 11.79 21.29
CA LYS A 67 3.50 11.59 20.29
C LYS A 67 3.92 12.22 18.98
N ILE A 68 3.64 11.51 17.90
CA ILE A 68 3.70 12.07 16.55
C ILE A 68 2.26 12.39 16.17
N ASP A 69 1.93 13.68 16.19
CA ASP A 69 0.62 14.19 15.76
C ASP A 69 0.63 14.43 14.25
N PHE A 70 -0.44 14.02 13.59
CA PHE A 70 -0.63 14.18 12.15
C PHE A 70 -1.72 15.20 11.80
N ASP A 71 -2.22 15.95 12.78
CA ASP A 71 -3.15 17.05 12.50
C ASP A 71 -2.55 18.09 11.54
N GLY A 72 -3.36 18.60 10.61
CA GLY A 72 -2.95 19.53 9.56
C GLY A 72 -2.01 18.97 8.48
N HIS A 73 -1.72 17.66 8.47
CA HIS A 73 -0.86 17.05 7.44
C HIS A 73 -1.47 17.12 6.03
N ASP A 74 -2.78 17.07 5.90
CA ASP A 74 -3.47 17.25 4.63
C ASP A 74 -3.28 18.65 4.05
N GLU A 75 -3.30 19.69 4.88
CA GLU A 75 -3.00 21.06 4.46
C GLU A 75 -1.52 21.23 4.10
N ALA A 76 -0.60 20.79 4.97
CA ALA A 76 0.83 20.97 4.78
C ALA A 76 1.43 20.11 3.66
N PHE A 77 0.91 18.88 3.48
CA PHE A 77 1.48 17.88 2.59
C PHE A 77 0.51 17.36 1.52
N GLY A 78 -0.74 17.81 1.50
CA GLY A 78 -1.76 17.41 0.52
C GLY A 78 -2.47 16.09 0.84
N ALA A 79 -2.04 15.37 1.88
CA ALA A 79 -2.69 14.15 2.36
C ALA A 79 -2.32 13.80 3.82
N ASN A 80 -3.20 13.08 4.49
CA ASN A 80 -2.99 12.54 5.84
C ASN A 80 -2.25 11.19 5.86
N GLY A 81 -1.96 10.72 7.07
CA GLY A 81 -1.50 9.36 7.35
C GLY A 81 -2.64 8.35 7.42
N TYR A 82 -2.48 7.19 6.77
CA TYR A 82 -3.47 6.13 6.71
C TYR A 82 -2.85 4.76 6.94
N ILE A 83 -3.66 3.77 7.31
CA ILE A 83 -3.27 2.36 7.31
C ILE A 83 -4.17 1.52 6.42
N ILE A 84 -3.58 0.50 5.83
CA ILE A 84 -4.27 -0.52 5.04
C ILE A 84 -3.74 -1.90 5.40
N THR A 85 -4.61 -2.91 5.40
CA THR A 85 -4.14 -4.30 5.56
C THR A 85 -3.48 -4.76 4.27
N ARG A 86 -2.42 -5.58 4.37
CA ARG A 86 -1.75 -6.14 3.20
C ARG A 86 -2.70 -6.86 2.24
N PRO A 87 -3.67 -7.68 2.69
CA PRO A 87 -4.62 -8.34 1.79
C PRO A 87 -5.48 -7.35 0.98
N LYS A 88 -5.97 -6.29 1.64
CA LYS A 88 -6.75 -5.25 0.95
C LYS A 88 -5.93 -4.49 -0.09
N LEU A 89 -4.68 -4.17 0.23
CA LEU A 89 -3.79 -3.53 -0.76
C LEU A 89 -3.49 -4.48 -1.93
N TYR A 90 -3.19 -5.74 -1.63
CA TYR A 90 -2.88 -6.75 -2.64
C TYR A 90 -4.07 -6.93 -3.61
N ASP A 91 -5.28 -7.10 -3.08
CA ASP A 91 -6.51 -7.18 -3.87
C ASP A 91 -6.74 -5.94 -4.74
N LEU A 92 -6.51 -4.74 -4.19
CA LEU A 92 -6.63 -3.48 -4.92
C LEU A 92 -5.66 -3.43 -6.12
N LEU A 93 -4.41 -3.85 -5.92
CA LEU A 93 -3.38 -3.84 -6.96
C LEU A 93 -3.65 -4.90 -8.03
N LEU A 94 -4.05 -6.12 -7.62
CA LEU A 94 -4.38 -7.21 -8.53
C LEU A 94 -5.53 -6.86 -9.48
N ARG A 95 -6.58 -6.20 -8.99
CA ARG A 95 -7.72 -5.76 -9.84
C ARG A 95 -7.33 -4.81 -10.97
N ARG A 96 -6.14 -4.21 -10.91
CA ARG A 96 -5.62 -3.25 -11.90
C ARG A 96 -4.64 -3.88 -12.88
N VAL A 97 -4.42 -5.18 -12.82
CA VAL A 97 -3.55 -5.95 -13.71
C VAL A 97 -4.32 -7.15 -14.22
N SER A 98 -4.26 -7.38 -15.53
CA SER A 98 -4.88 -8.55 -16.13
C SER A 98 -4.24 -9.86 -15.66
N ARG A 99 -5.07 -10.86 -15.33
CA ARG A 99 -4.63 -12.13 -14.70
C ARG A 99 -3.73 -12.95 -15.61
N GLU A 100 -3.92 -12.89 -16.91
CA GLU A 100 -3.12 -13.61 -17.91
C GLU A 100 -1.64 -13.19 -17.94
N ARG A 101 -1.29 -12.04 -17.34
CA ARG A 101 0.10 -11.59 -17.20
C ARG A 101 0.77 -12.02 -15.89
N ILE A 102 0.06 -12.76 -15.05
CA ILE A 102 0.53 -13.13 -13.72
C ILE A 102 0.80 -14.63 -13.71
N HIS A 103 2.08 -14.98 -13.58
CA HIS A 103 2.57 -16.35 -13.53
C HIS A 103 2.92 -16.69 -12.07
N LEU A 104 1.97 -17.32 -11.38
CA LEU A 104 2.19 -17.80 -10.01
C LEU A 104 3.03 -19.08 -10.00
N GLY A 105 3.61 -19.42 -8.84
CA GLY A 105 4.42 -20.64 -8.67
C GLY A 105 5.71 -20.65 -9.50
N THR A 106 6.11 -19.51 -10.07
CA THR A 106 7.22 -19.44 -11.03
C THR A 106 8.45 -18.81 -10.37
N LYS A 107 9.51 -19.60 -10.23
CA LYS A 107 10.82 -19.13 -9.73
C LYS A 107 11.76 -18.90 -10.90
N ILE A 108 12.23 -17.66 -11.08
CA ILE A 108 13.26 -17.32 -12.07
C ILE A 108 14.61 -17.88 -11.59
N LEU A 109 15.32 -18.58 -12.48
CA LEU A 109 16.62 -19.22 -12.20
C LEU A 109 17.81 -18.44 -12.78
N SER A 110 17.58 -17.69 -13.86
CA SER A 110 18.57 -16.88 -14.57
C SER A 110 17.88 -15.73 -15.33
N ILE A 111 18.64 -14.68 -15.68
CA ILE A 111 18.19 -13.51 -16.47
C ILE A 111 18.93 -13.52 -17.81
#